data_AF-A0AAD7IX63-F1
#
_entry.id   AF-A0AAD7IX63-F1
#
_cell.length_a   1.000
_cell.length_b   1.000
_cell.length_c   1.000
_cell.angle_alpha   90.00
_cell.angle_beta   90.00
_cell.angle_gamma   90.00
#
_symmetry.space_group_name_H-M   'P 1'
#
loop_
_entity.id
_entity.type
_entity.pdbx_description
1 polymer ?
#
loop_
_entity_poly.entity_id
_entity_poly.type
_entity_poly.pdbx_seq_one_letter_code
_entity_poly.pdbx_strand_id
1 'polypeptide(L)'
;MIPNLPAAQILERLLAHESLYHNLRYSDIQRFFELTYRLWPEILGTDTSRPLSLPAPVCDLLASVLQLDTSLIQLTWHAFGDIAEAAYNGPPQPSVDNIFRIHGRTQKLGAEPLRPPITSCLKCQHGLGKESIVEGRLYTLHRGILPIFSKSLYCRPYQQLDEIDEELLTALNHVPWN
;
A
#
# COMPACT_ATOMS: atom_id res chain seq x y z
N MET A 1 12.28 -1.20 7.91
CA MET A 1 13.17 -1.92 8.84
C MET A 1 12.78 -3.39 8.71
N ILE A 2 13.72 -4.27 8.34
CA ILE A 2 13.41 -5.71 8.21
C ILE A 2 13.16 -6.26 9.62
N PRO A 3 12.10 -7.04 9.87
CA PRO A 3 11.91 -7.67 11.17
C PRO A 3 13.15 -8.50 11.54
N ASN A 4 13.57 -8.42 12.82
CA ASN A 4 14.64 -9.29 13.32
C ASN A 4 14.12 -10.74 13.31
N LEU A 5 14.42 -11.47 12.24
CA LEU A 5 14.02 -12.85 12.11
C LEU A 5 14.93 -13.75 12.98
N PRO A 6 14.36 -14.72 13.71
CA PRO A 6 15.14 -15.65 14.52
C PRO A 6 15.94 -16.60 13.61
N ALA A 7 17.21 -16.28 13.33
CA ALA A 7 18.07 -17.01 12.41
C ALA A 7 18.14 -18.53 12.70
N ALA A 8 18.09 -18.91 13.97
CA ALA A 8 18.06 -20.32 14.39
C ALA A 8 16.83 -21.08 13.86
N GLN A 9 15.63 -20.47 13.94
CA GLN A 9 14.39 -21.09 13.45
C GLN A 9 14.39 -21.19 11.92
N ILE A 10 14.94 -20.20 11.22
CA ILE A 10 15.08 -20.26 9.77
C ILE A 10 15.97 -21.44 9.38
N LEU A 11 17.13 -21.58 10.04
CA LEU A 11 18.07 -22.66 9.75
C LEU A 11 17.45 -24.03 10.03
N GLU A 12 16.75 -24.18 11.16
CA GLU A 12 16.05 -25.42 11.52
C GLU A 12 15.06 -25.85 10.44
N ARG A 13 14.25 -24.92 9.92
CA ARG A 13 13.27 -25.23 8.87
C ARG A 13 13.88 -25.48 7.51
N LEU A 14 14.99 -24.80 7.16
CA LEU A 14 15.74 -25.15 5.96
C LEU A 14 16.26 -26.57 6.02
N LEU A 15 16.84 -26.97 7.16
CA LEU A 15 17.36 -28.32 7.35
C LEU A 15 16.25 -29.37 7.37
N ALA A 16 15.03 -29.02 7.78
CA ALA A 16 13.87 -29.91 7.72
C ALA A 16 13.32 -30.11 6.29
N HIS A 17 13.70 -29.25 5.34
CA HIS A 17 13.23 -29.29 3.95
C HIS A 17 14.41 -29.34 2.97
N GLU A 18 14.85 -30.54 2.61
CA GLU A 18 16.00 -30.78 1.71
C GLU A 18 15.91 -29.99 0.40
N SER A 19 14.73 -29.90 -0.21
CA SER A 19 14.51 -29.12 -1.43
C SER A 19 14.72 -27.62 -1.22
N LEU A 20 14.34 -27.06 -0.07
CA LEU A 20 14.58 -25.65 0.24
C LEU A 20 16.06 -25.40 0.52
N TYR A 21 16.72 -26.30 1.25
CA TYR A 21 18.14 -26.19 1.58
C TYR A 21 19.04 -26.12 0.33
N HIS A 22 18.74 -26.90 -0.70
CA HIS A 22 19.55 -26.93 -1.92
C HIS A 22 19.25 -25.78 -2.90
N ASN A 23 18.03 -25.22 -2.87
CA ASN A 23 17.60 -24.25 -3.88
C ASN A 23 17.56 -22.80 -3.38
N LEU A 24 17.54 -22.56 -2.06
CA LEU A 24 17.45 -21.21 -1.50
C LEU A 24 18.77 -20.75 -0.90
N ARG A 25 19.21 -19.56 -1.29
CA ARG A 25 20.28 -18.85 -0.57
C ARG A 25 19.65 -18.02 0.54
N TYR A 26 20.44 -17.72 1.58
CA TYR A 26 19.99 -16.86 2.68
C TYR A 26 19.49 -15.48 2.19
N SER A 27 20.11 -14.90 1.16
CA SER A 27 19.65 -13.65 0.56
C SER A 27 18.26 -13.75 -0.08
N ASP A 28 17.92 -14.90 -0.65
CA ASP A 28 16.62 -15.13 -1.28
C ASP A 28 15.52 -15.24 -0.20
N ILE A 29 15.85 -15.86 0.94
CA ILE A 29 14.97 -15.94 2.12
C ILE A 29 14.73 -14.56 2.72
N GLN A 30 15.79 -13.75 2.91
CA GLN A 30 15.64 -12.38 3.40
C GLN A 30 14.73 -11.55 2.51
N ARG A 31 14.92 -11.65 1.17
CA ARG A 31 14.06 -10.97 0.20
C ARG A 31 12.62 -11.50 0.21
N PHE A 32 12.44 -12.82 0.38
CA PHE A 32 11.12 -13.41 0.52
C PHE A 32 10.36 -12.82 1.72
N PHE A 33 10.99 -12.72 2.89
CA PHE A 33 10.37 -12.09 4.06
C PHE A 33 10.11 -10.60 3.86
N GLU A 34 11.04 -9.87 3.25
CA GLU A 34 10.84 -8.45 2.94
C GLU A 34 9.63 -8.22 2.02
N LEU A 35 9.52 -9.02 0.95
CA LEU A 35 8.44 -8.90 -0.03
C LEU A 35 7.10 -9.39 0.53
N THR A 36 7.07 -10.50 1.26
CA THR A 36 5.84 -11.01 1.88
C THR A 36 5.32 -10.08 2.96
N TYR A 37 6.20 -9.47 3.76
CA TYR A 37 5.80 -8.43 4.73
C TYR A 37 5.16 -7.23 4.02
N ARG A 38 5.67 -6.84 2.84
CA ARG A 38 5.11 -5.73 2.06
C ARG A 38 3.79 -6.08 1.38
N LEU A 39 3.70 -7.29 0.85
CA LEU A 39 2.53 -7.85 0.18
C LEU A 39 1.50 -8.42 1.16
N TRP A 40 1.70 -8.23 2.47
CA TRP A 40 0.84 -8.84 3.48
C TRP A 40 -0.64 -8.49 3.30
N PRO A 41 -1.03 -7.22 3.01
CA PRO A 41 -2.42 -6.89 2.73
C PRO A 41 -3.00 -7.67 1.53
N GLU A 42 -2.21 -7.84 0.47
CA GLU A 42 -2.60 -8.58 -0.74
C GLU A 42 -2.63 -10.09 -0.53
N ILE A 43 -1.78 -10.61 0.37
CA ILE A 43 -1.78 -12.02 0.79
C ILE A 43 -3.06 -12.35 1.57
N LEU A 44 -3.46 -11.46 2.50
CA LEU A 44 -4.67 -11.63 3.30
C LEU A 44 -5.95 -11.39 2.48
N GLY A 45 -5.94 -10.42 1.56
CA GLY A 45 -7.12 -10.04 0.81
C GLY A 45 -8.24 -9.53 1.73
N THR A 46 -9.36 -10.24 1.76
CA THR A 46 -10.50 -9.93 2.66
C THR A 46 -10.44 -10.67 3.99
N ASP A 47 -9.55 -11.66 4.12
CA ASP A 47 -9.50 -12.54 5.28
C ASP A 47 -8.61 -11.95 6.39
N THR A 48 -8.88 -12.34 7.63
CA THR A 48 -8.06 -11.93 8.79
C THR A 48 -6.95 -12.92 9.11
N SER A 49 -6.94 -14.09 8.47
CA SER A 49 -6.01 -15.18 8.75
C SER A 49 -5.12 -15.48 7.56
N ARG A 50 -3.89 -15.90 7.83
CA ARG A 50 -2.95 -16.36 6.82
C ARG A 50 -3.54 -17.49 5.94
N PRO A 51 -3.50 -17.38 4.60
CA PRO A 51 -3.96 -18.45 3.73
C PRO A 51 -2.98 -19.63 3.71
N LEU A 52 -3.51 -20.85 3.55
CA LEU A 52 -2.71 -22.08 3.43
C LEU A 52 -1.78 -22.07 2.21
N SER A 53 -2.17 -21.37 1.15
CA SER A 53 -1.39 -21.21 -0.08
C SER A 53 -1.38 -19.75 -0.49
N LEU A 54 -0.27 -19.28 -1.05
CA LEU A 54 -0.19 -17.91 -1.53
C LEU A 54 -1.19 -17.71 -2.69
N PRO A 55 -1.88 -16.55 -2.75
CA PRO A 55 -2.64 -16.16 -3.92
C PRO A 55 -1.76 -16.20 -5.18
N ALA A 56 -2.31 -16.70 -6.29
CA ALA A 56 -1.54 -16.87 -7.53
C ALA A 56 -0.78 -15.61 -7.99
N PRO A 57 -1.38 -14.39 -7.97
CA PRO A 57 -0.66 -13.18 -8.38
C PRO A 57 0.56 -12.88 -7.50
N VAL A 58 0.45 -13.13 -6.18
CA VAL A 58 1.53 -12.92 -5.23
C VAL A 58 2.64 -13.95 -5.46
N CYS A 59 2.26 -15.22 -5.66
CA CYS A 59 3.19 -16.30 -5.94
C CYS A 59 3.98 -16.03 -7.23
N ASP A 60 3.31 -15.63 -8.31
CA ASP A 60 3.93 -15.32 -9.60
C ASP A 60 4.88 -14.12 -9.51
N LEU A 61 4.51 -13.09 -8.72
CA LEU A 61 5.37 -11.95 -8.45
C LEU A 61 6.65 -12.36 -7.71
N LEU A 62 6.51 -13.12 -6.62
CA LEU A 62 7.65 -13.59 -5.83
C LEU A 62 8.56 -14.50 -6.67
N ALA A 63 7.98 -15.41 -7.45
CA ALA A 63 8.70 -16.27 -8.39
C ALA A 63 9.53 -15.44 -9.39
N SER A 64 8.92 -14.40 -10.00
CA SER A 64 9.59 -13.53 -10.95
C SER A 64 10.72 -12.70 -10.32
N VAL A 65 10.53 -12.18 -9.09
CA VAL A 65 11.51 -11.30 -8.43
C VAL A 65 12.68 -12.10 -7.87
N LEU A 66 12.41 -13.28 -7.30
CA LEU A 66 13.43 -14.16 -6.73
C LEU A 66 14.07 -15.06 -7.78
N GLN A 67 13.52 -15.13 -8.99
CA GLN A 67 13.94 -16.03 -10.07
C GLN A 67 13.87 -17.50 -9.65
N LEU A 68 12.76 -17.87 -9.00
CA LEU A 68 12.49 -19.21 -8.48
C LEU A 68 11.20 -19.75 -9.09
N ASP A 69 11.07 -21.07 -9.14
CA ASP A 69 9.83 -21.71 -9.58
C ASP A 69 8.69 -21.45 -8.58
N THR A 70 7.47 -21.32 -9.11
CA THR A 70 6.26 -21.07 -8.31
C THR A 70 5.99 -22.16 -7.28
N SER A 71 6.33 -23.42 -7.59
CA SER A 71 6.26 -24.54 -6.66
C SER A 71 7.20 -24.36 -5.46
N LEU A 72 8.41 -23.86 -5.70
CA LEU A 72 9.39 -23.58 -4.64
C LEU A 72 8.94 -22.39 -3.78
N ILE A 73 8.34 -21.37 -4.37
CA ILE A 73 7.75 -20.24 -3.63
C ILE A 73 6.61 -20.71 -2.72
N GLN A 74 5.72 -21.59 -3.21
CA GLN A 74 4.65 -22.15 -2.37
C GLN A 74 5.21 -23.02 -1.24
N LEU A 75 6.24 -23.83 -1.52
CA LEU A 75 6.89 -24.61 -0.47
C LEU A 75 7.57 -23.71 0.57
N THR A 76 8.19 -22.62 0.13
CA THR A 76 8.79 -21.60 1.00
C THR A 76 7.71 -20.96 1.87
N TRP A 77 6.54 -20.63 1.32
CA TRP A 77 5.40 -20.13 2.09
C TRP A 77 4.88 -21.14 3.11
N HIS A 78 4.76 -22.41 2.74
CA HIS A 78 4.35 -23.45 3.65
C HIS A 78 5.34 -23.59 4.82
N ALA A 79 6.65 -23.52 4.52
CA ALA A 79 7.71 -23.65 5.52
C ALA A 79 7.90 -22.41 6.39
N PHE A 80 7.62 -21.19 5.91
CA PHE A 80 7.99 -19.95 6.62
C PHE A 80 6.83 -18.97 6.87
N GLY A 81 5.62 -19.26 6.37
CA GLY A 81 4.53 -18.29 6.37
C GLY A 81 4.03 -17.89 7.77
N ASP A 82 4.11 -18.78 8.75
CA ASP A 82 3.80 -18.48 10.16
C ASP A 82 4.87 -17.59 10.81
N ILE A 83 6.14 -17.74 10.42
CA ILE A 83 7.21 -16.81 10.85
C ILE A 83 6.96 -15.44 10.22
N ALA A 84 6.54 -15.39 8.95
CA ALA A 84 6.18 -14.14 8.28
C ALA A 84 4.97 -13.45 8.95
N GLU A 85 3.98 -14.24 9.36
CA GLU A 85 2.81 -13.78 10.12
C GLU A 85 3.20 -13.19 11.47
N ALA A 86 4.02 -13.92 12.25
CA ALA A 86 4.50 -13.45 13.54
C ALA A 86 5.39 -12.19 13.42
N ALA A 87 6.11 -12.05 12.30
CA ALA A 87 6.93 -10.89 12.01
C ALA A 87 6.13 -9.66 11.53
N TYR A 88 4.89 -9.86 11.06
CA TYR A 88 4.03 -8.77 10.61
C TYR A 88 3.49 -7.97 11.80
N ASN A 89 3.97 -6.74 11.96
CA ASN A 89 3.61 -5.83 13.04
C ASN A 89 2.80 -4.61 12.55
N GLY A 90 2.23 -4.68 11.36
CA GLY A 90 1.42 -3.62 10.76
C GLY A 90 1.88 -3.22 9.36
N PRO A 91 1.16 -2.29 8.73
CA PRO A 91 1.42 -1.92 7.34
C PRO A 91 2.84 -1.37 7.18
N PRO A 92 3.57 -1.77 6.14
CA PRO A 92 4.90 -1.26 5.86
C PRO A 92 4.87 0.27 5.74
N GLN A 93 5.87 0.94 6.30
CA GLN A 93 6.05 2.37 5.99
C GLN A 93 6.28 2.54 4.49
N PRO A 94 5.70 3.58 3.87
CA PRO A 94 5.82 3.81 2.43
C PRO A 94 7.29 4.02 2.08
N SER A 95 7.91 3.00 1.49
CA SER A 95 9.23 3.09 0.88
C SER A 95 9.06 3.23 -0.63
N VAL A 96 9.97 3.97 -1.27
CA VAL A 96 9.97 4.18 -2.72
C VAL A 96 10.43 2.88 -3.37
N ASP A 97 9.49 2.03 -3.75
CA ASP A 97 9.79 0.65 -4.08
C ASP A 97 9.89 0.40 -5.59
N ASN A 98 11.13 0.30 -6.09
CA ASN A 98 11.40 0.04 -7.51
C ASN A 98 10.92 -1.36 -7.95
N ILE A 99 10.74 -2.32 -7.03
CA ILE A 99 10.34 -3.69 -7.36
C ILE A 99 8.87 -3.74 -7.81
N PHE A 100 7.96 -3.15 -7.03
CA PHE A 100 6.55 -3.01 -7.44
C PHE A 100 6.42 -2.13 -8.70
N ARG A 101 7.32 -1.17 -8.89
CA ARG A 101 7.37 -0.35 -10.10
C ARG A 101 7.64 -1.16 -11.38
N ILE A 102 8.45 -2.22 -11.30
CA ILE A 102 8.86 -3.03 -12.46
C ILE A 102 7.89 -4.19 -12.68
N HIS A 103 7.48 -4.91 -11.62
CA HIS A 103 6.72 -6.15 -11.74
C HIS A 103 5.25 -6.04 -11.33
N GLY A 104 4.84 -4.95 -10.67
CA GLY A 104 3.47 -4.77 -10.18
C GLY A 104 2.44 -4.65 -11.30
N ARG A 105 2.79 -4.02 -12.43
CA ARG A 105 1.86 -3.80 -13.55
C ARG A 105 1.38 -5.10 -14.19
N THR A 106 2.26 -6.07 -14.38
CA THR A 106 1.91 -7.36 -15.00
C THR A 106 1.01 -8.20 -14.09
N GLN A 107 1.19 -8.08 -12.78
CA GLN A 107 0.45 -8.85 -11.79
C GLN A 107 -0.74 -8.10 -11.15
N LYS A 108 -0.99 -6.86 -11.57
CA LYS A 108 -1.98 -5.95 -10.95
C LYS A 108 -1.76 -5.78 -9.44
N LEU A 109 -0.51 -5.78 -9.01
CA LEU A 109 -0.09 -5.61 -7.61
C LEU A 109 0.58 -4.25 -7.43
N GLY A 110 0.28 -3.56 -6.33
CA GLY A 110 0.88 -2.28 -5.96
C GLY A 110 -0.05 -1.08 -6.13
N ALA A 111 -0.39 -0.45 -5.01
CA ALA A 111 -0.87 0.92 -4.96
C ALA A 111 0.28 1.82 -4.49
N GLU A 112 0.67 2.81 -5.28
CA GLU A 112 1.55 3.87 -4.78
C GLU A 112 0.66 4.88 -4.04
N PRO A 113 0.74 4.98 -2.69
CA PRO A 113 0.01 6.02 -1.99
C PRO A 113 0.68 7.36 -2.32
N LEU A 114 0.09 8.10 -3.26
CA LEU A 114 0.36 9.53 -3.39
C LEU A 114 -0.06 10.15 -2.06
N ARG A 115 0.92 10.58 -1.24
CA ARG A 115 0.64 11.26 0.02
C ARG A 115 -0.33 12.41 -0.27
N PRO A 116 -1.43 12.58 0.48
CA PRO A 116 -2.21 13.79 0.38
C PRO A 116 -1.27 14.96 0.67
N PRO A 117 -1.23 15.99 -0.19
CA PRO A 117 -0.37 17.11 0.02
C PRO A 117 -0.92 17.91 1.20
N ILE A 118 -0.19 17.87 2.32
CA ILE A 118 -0.14 18.90 3.37
C ILE A 118 -1.45 19.00 4.19
N THR A 119 -1.39 18.92 5.52
CA THR A 119 -2.57 19.05 6.40
C THR A 119 -2.99 20.50 6.63
N SER A 120 -2.13 21.45 6.23
CA SER A 120 -2.36 22.89 6.33
C SER A 120 -2.33 23.53 4.95
N CYS A 121 -3.18 24.54 4.77
CA CYS A 121 -3.14 25.33 3.55
C CYS A 121 -1.86 26.16 3.48
N LEU A 122 -1.11 26.07 2.38
CA LEU A 122 0.10 26.88 2.17
C LEU A 122 -0.16 28.39 2.12
N LYS A 123 -1.40 28.81 1.82
CA LYS A 123 -1.79 30.23 1.77
C LYS A 123 -2.37 30.72 3.09
N CYS A 124 -3.27 29.94 3.69
CA CYS A 124 -4.09 30.36 4.84
C CYS A 124 -3.56 29.82 6.19
N GLN A 125 -2.58 28.91 6.18
CA GLN A 125 -2.07 28.10 7.33
C GLN A 125 -3.14 27.35 8.14
N HIS A 126 -4.43 27.49 7.83
CA HIS A 126 -5.51 26.75 8.47
C HIS A 126 -5.44 25.25 8.18
N GLY A 127 -5.95 24.46 9.14
CA GLY A 127 -6.20 23.05 8.95
C GLY A 127 -7.20 22.84 7.81
N LEU A 128 -6.86 21.94 6.89
CA LEU A 128 -7.74 21.62 5.77
C LEU A 128 -8.91 20.74 6.25
N GLY A 129 -10.08 20.89 5.60
CA GLY A 129 -11.33 20.22 5.98
C GLY A 129 -11.37 18.71 5.70
N LYS A 130 -12.58 18.11 5.68
CA LYS A 130 -12.74 16.66 5.46
C LYS A 130 -12.12 16.23 4.12
N GLU A 131 -11.55 15.04 4.13
CA GLU A 131 -10.97 14.41 2.95
C GLU A 131 -12.04 14.21 1.86
N SER A 132 -11.79 14.76 0.67
CA SER A 132 -12.53 14.43 -0.54
C SER A 132 -11.65 13.55 -1.41
N ILE A 133 -12.13 12.35 -1.70
CA ILE A 133 -11.46 11.39 -2.59
C ILE A 133 -12.08 11.55 -3.98
N VAL A 134 -11.27 11.98 -4.94
CA VAL A 134 -11.66 12.07 -6.35
C VAL A 134 -10.89 11.01 -7.12
N GLU A 135 -11.61 10.13 -7.80
CA GLU A 135 -11.00 9.20 -8.75
C GLU A 135 -10.59 9.96 -10.02
N GLY A 136 -9.33 9.83 -10.38
CA GLY A 136 -8.72 10.41 -11.57
C GLY A 136 -8.03 9.36 -12.42
N ARG A 137 -7.63 9.77 -13.62
CA ARG A 137 -6.89 8.93 -14.57
C ARG A 137 -5.57 9.62 -14.90
N LEU A 138 -4.45 9.00 -14.50
CA LEU A 138 -3.11 9.44 -14.87
C LEU A 138 -2.72 8.82 -16.20
N TYR A 139 -2.60 9.66 -17.22
CA TYR A 139 -2.13 9.25 -18.53
C TYR A 139 -0.61 9.30 -18.54
N THR A 140 0.02 8.16 -18.81
CA THR A 140 1.48 8.06 -18.86
C THR A 140 1.92 7.56 -20.23
N LEU A 141 3.04 8.11 -20.72
CA LEU A 141 3.61 7.76 -22.02
C LEU A 141 3.90 6.26 -22.18
N HIS A 142 4.30 5.57 -21.11
CA HIS A 142 4.71 4.16 -21.16
C HIS A 142 3.74 3.19 -20.46
N ARG A 143 2.88 3.67 -19.57
CA ARG A 143 1.99 2.80 -18.75
C ARG A 143 0.51 2.88 -19.12
N GLY A 144 0.16 3.68 -20.13
CA GLY A 144 -1.23 3.90 -20.51
C GLY A 144 -1.96 4.71 -19.44
N ILE A 145 -3.23 4.39 -19.23
CA ILE A 145 -4.11 5.06 -18.27
C ILE A 145 -4.04 4.32 -16.93
N LEU A 146 -3.57 5.00 -15.88
CA LEU A 146 -3.54 4.47 -14.51
C LEU A 146 -4.66 5.12 -13.70
N PRO A 147 -5.49 4.35 -12.96
CA PRO A 147 -6.38 4.94 -11.98
C PRO A 147 -5.53 5.56 -10.87
N ILE A 148 -5.82 6.82 -10.56
CA ILE A 148 -5.23 7.54 -9.43
C ILE A 148 -6.34 8.03 -8.53
N PHE A 149 -6.10 8.02 -7.22
CA PHE A 149 -7.00 8.64 -6.28
C PHE A 149 -6.37 9.96 -5.85
N SER A 150 -6.97 11.07 -6.26
CA SER A 150 -6.60 12.39 -5.77
C SER A 150 -7.32 12.63 -4.46
N LYS A 151 -6.54 12.74 -3.38
CA LYS A 151 -7.04 13.17 -2.08
C LYS A 151 -6.87 14.68 -2.02
N SER A 152 -7.98 15.40 -2.10
CA SER A 152 -8.00 16.85 -1.93
C SER A 152 -8.58 17.19 -0.55
N LEU A 153 -7.90 18.07 0.17
CA LEU A 153 -8.42 18.69 1.38
C LEU A 153 -8.75 20.15 1.04
N TYR A 154 -9.96 20.61 1.35
CA TYR A 154 -10.38 21.98 1.08
C TYR A 154 -9.94 22.93 2.22
N CYS A 155 -9.24 24.05 1.93
CA CYS A 155 -9.12 25.16 2.91
C CYS A 155 -10.52 25.78 2.99
N ARG A 156 -11.28 25.45 4.04
CA ARG A 156 -12.41 26.30 4.43
C ARG A 156 -11.78 27.58 4.96
N PRO A 157 -11.98 28.76 4.34
CA PRO A 157 -11.78 29.99 5.08
C PRO A 157 -12.65 29.88 6.34
N TYR A 158 -12.09 30.21 7.49
CA TYR A 158 -12.86 30.35 8.71
C TYR A 158 -13.95 31.38 8.38
N GLN A 159 -15.19 30.92 8.12
CA GLN A 159 -16.32 31.78 8.34
C GLN A 159 -16.27 32.02 9.83
N GLN A 160 -15.76 33.19 10.23
CA GLN A 160 -16.15 33.78 11.48
C GLN A 160 -17.67 33.63 11.52
N LEU A 161 -18.16 32.70 12.34
CA LEU A 161 -19.49 32.76 12.90
C LEU A 161 -19.49 33.92 13.90
N ASP A 162 -19.16 35.10 13.40
CA ASP A 162 -19.49 36.35 14.05
C ASP A 162 -20.80 36.73 13.38
N GLU A 163 -21.84 36.83 14.21
CA GLU A 163 -23.10 37.52 13.97
C GLU A 163 -23.06 38.44 12.73
N ILE A 164 -23.55 37.96 11.59
CA ILE A 164 -23.89 38.83 10.46
C ILE A 164 -25.41 38.85 10.38
N ASP A 165 -25.91 39.93 10.94
CA ASP A 165 -27.24 40.53 10.89
C ASP A 165 -28.17 40.04 9.76
N GLU A 166 -29.37 39.65 10.17
CA GLU A 166 -30.57 39.47 9.33
C GLU A 166 -30.88 40.68 8.40
N GLU A 167 -30.27 41.85 8.63
CA GLU A 167 -30.45 43.04 7.80
C GLU A 167 -29.87 42.90 6.37
N LEU A 168 -28.77 42.16 6.17
CA LEU A 168 -28.16 42.02 4.84
C LEU A 168 -28.91 41.05 3.91
N LEU A 169 -29.62 40.06 4.48
CA LEU A 169 -30.50 39.17 3.72
C LEU A 169 -31.79 39.87 3.28
N THR A 170 -32.23 40.90 4.01
CA THR A 170 -33.43 41.68 3.66
C THR A 170 -33.14 42.67 2.51
N ALA A 171 -31.91 43.20 2.43
CA ALA A 171 -31.51 44.14 1.38
C ALA A 171 -31.37 43.51 -0.03
N LEU A 172 -31.08 42.21 -0.12
CA LEU A 172 -30.87 41.53 -1.41
C LEU A 172 -32.17 41.03 -2.08
N ASN A 173 -33.30 41.01 -1.37
CA ASN A 173 -34.59 40.57 -1.92
C ASN A 173 -35.41 41.68 -2.60
N HIS A 174 -34.91 42.91 -2.67
CA HIS A 174 -35.62 44.07 -3.24
C HIS A 174 -35.04 44.62 -4.54
N VAL A 175 -34.20 43.87 -5.27
CA VAL A 175 -33.74 44.30 -6.59
C VAL A 175 -34.67 43.71 -7.67
N PRO A 176 -35.53 44.52 -8.33
CA PRO A 176 -36.34 44.05 -9.44
C PRO A 176 -35.44 43.79 -10.66
N TRP A 177 -35.56 42.60 -11.21
CA TRP A 177 -34.93 42.23 -12.48
C TRP A 177 -35.75 42.90 -13.61
N ASN A 178 -35.19 43.95 -14.20
CA ASN A 178 -35.61 44.46 -15.52
C ASN A 178 -34.74 43.83 -16.61
#